data_AF-A0A6L7A6D4-F1
#
_entry.id   AF-A0A6L7A6D4-F1
#
_cell.length_a   1.000
_cell.length_b   1.000
_cell.length_c   1.000
_cell.angle_alpha   90.00
_cell.angle_beta   90.00
_cell.angle_gamma   90.00
#
_symmetry.space_group_name_H-M   'P 1'
#
loop_
_entity.id
_entity.type
_entity.pdbx_description
1 polymer ?
#
loop_
_entity_poly.entity_id
_entity_poly.type
_entity_poly.pdbx_seq_one_letter_code
_entity_poly.pdbx_strand_id
1 'polypeptide(L)'
;ISGVLKDGLGNAIPDCMIELKSLRTSSTVIVKTVATASPGETGSYALQVEPGDYAVTLHVEDYPPAHVGDIAVYTDSAPGTLNDFLGAPGVADLRPEALRRFEEMLAETRQNVEATSQSAEAAKKSETAAASSKNAAKTSETNSANSAKAAAASQTASATSATAAKKSETNAKASETAAKSSETNAKSSQTAAKTSETNAKASETVAVNSAKAAAASQSAAKASEDAAREYAEQTAEPYANIVPPLPDVWIPFNDSLDMITGYSPGYKKVK
;
A
#
# COMPACT_ATOMS: atom_id res chain seq x y z
N ILE A 1 58.43 -77.55 -2.62
CA ILE A 1 56.99 -77.91 -2.75
C ILE A 1 56.91 -79.33 -3.29
N SER A 2 56.22 -80.24 -2.62
CA SER A 2 56.12 -81.63 -3.06
C SER A 2 54.83 -82.27 -2.56
N GLY A 3 54.25 -83.17 -3.34
CA GLY A 3 52.99 -83.83 -2.99
C GLY A 3 52.42 -84.64 -4.14
N VAL A 4 51.14 -85.00 -4.02
CA VAL A 4 50.36 -85.61 -5.11
C VAL A 4 49.40 -84.54 -5.63
N LEU A 5 49.44 -84.27 -6.93
CA LEU A 5 48.50 -83.36 -7.58
C LEU A 5 47.14 -84.08 -7.67
N LYS A 6 46.12 -83.47 -7.07
CA LYS A 6 44.76 -84.05 -7.00
C LYS A 6 43.76 -83.16 -7.72
N ASP A 7 42.80 -83.78 -8.39
CA ASP A 7 41.64 -83.09 -8.97
C ASP A 7 40.59 -82.77 -7.89
N GLY A 8 39.51 -82.08 -8.29
CA GLY A 8 38.38 -81.76 -7.40
C GLY A 8 37.60 -82.98 -6.87
N LEU A 9 37.92 -84.19 -7.34
CA LEU A 9 37.37 -85.48 -6.87
C LEU A 9 38.37 -86.26 -6.00
N GLY A 10 39.59 -85.72 -5.79
CA GLY A 10 40.64 -86.34 -4.99
C GLY A 10 41.48 -87.39 -5.72
N ASN A 11 41.27 -87.59 -7.03
CA ASN A 11 42.06 -88.52 -7.83
C ASN A 11 43.40 -87.90 -8.21
N ALA A 12 44.45 -88.72 -8.31
CA ALA A 12 45.74 -88.27 -8.80
C ALA A 12 45.63 -87.89 -10.29
N ILE A 13 46.23 -86.75 -10.67
CA ILE A 13 46.33 -86.32 -12.07
C ILE A 13 47.68 -86.80 -12.61
N PRO A 14 47.76 -87.90 -13.38
CA PRO A 14 48.99 -88.33 -14.05
C PRO A 14 49.33 -87.38 -15.21
N ASP A 15 50.61 -87.36 -15.60
CA ASP A 15 51.10 -86.72 -16.83
C ASP A 15 50.80 -85.21 -17.01
N CYS A 16 50.56 -84.49 -15.90
CA CYS A 16 50.32 -83.03 -15.92
C CYS A 16 51.59 -82.22 -15.63
N MET A 17 52.10 -81.41 -16.55
CA MET A 17 53.24 -80.52 -16.24
C MET A 17 52.81 -79.32 -15.37
N ILE A 18 53.45 -79.17 -14.21
CA ILE A 18 53.30 -78.02 -13.31
C ILE A 18 54.35 -76.99 -13.69
N GLU A 19 53.92 -75.79 -14.07
CA GLU A 19 54.77 -74.64 -14.37
C GLU A 19 54.62 -73.58 -13.27
N LEU A 20 55.74 -73.19 -12.63
CA LEU A 20 55.78 -72.04 -11.75
C LEU A 20 56.61 -70.93 -12.38
N LYS A 21 55.95 -69.80 -12.65
CA LYS A 21 56.55 -68.62 -13.27
C LYS A 21 56.69 -67.50 -12.25
N SER A 22 57.90 -67.02 -12.02
CA SER A 22 58.13 -65.93 -11.07
C SER A 22 57.44 -64.63 -11.54
N LEU A 23 56.64 -64.04 -10.64
CA LEU A 23 55.86 -62.82 -10.88
C LEU A 23 56.67 -61.53 -10.69
N ARG A 24 57.65 -61.57 -9.77
CA ARG A 24 58.54 -60.45 -9.48
C ARG A 24 59.97 -60.94 -9.26
N THR A 25 60.96 -60.11 -9.57
CA THR A 25 62.36 -60.41 -9.22
C THR A 25 62.51 -60.36 -7.70
N SER A 26 62.86 -61.49 -7.08
CA SER A 26 63.22 -61.60 -5.66
C SER A 26 64.74 -61.51 -5.47
N SER A 27 65.23 -61.63 -4.23
CA SER A 27 66.66 -61.66 -3.92
C SER A 27 67.38 -62.90 -4.46
N THR A 28 66.66 -63.97 -4.78
CA THR A 28 67.20 -65.26 -5.26
C THR A 28 66.69 -65.65 -6.65
N VAL A 29 65.58 -65.06 -7.13
CA VAL A 29 64.90 -65.46 -8.37
C VAL A 29 64.60 -64.27 -9.27
N ILE A 30 65.00 -64.34 -10.54
CA ILE A 30 64.73 -63.29 -11.53
C ILE A 30 63.33 -63.48 -12.12
N VAL A 31 62.60 -62.39 -12.38
CA VAL A 31 61.27 -62.41 -13.03
C VAL A 31 61.30 -63.20 -14.36
N LYS A 32 60.25 -64.00 -14.64
CA LYS A 32 60.13 -64.93 -15.78
C LYS A 32 61.03 -66.16 -15.76
N THR A 33 61.69 -66.47 -14.65
CA THR A 33 62.25 -67.82 -14.47
C THR A 33 61.12 -68.81 -14.24
N VAL A 34 61.27 -69.99 -14.83
CA VAL A 34 60.25 -71.02 -14.85
C VAL A 34 60.82 -72.28 -14.20
N ALA A 35 60.12 -72.81 -13.22
CA ALA A 35 60.40 -74.11 -12.63
C ALA A 35 59.30 -75.07 -13.06
N THR A 36 59.67 -76.18 -13.71
CA THR A 36 58.73 -77.19 -14.20
C THR A 36 58.91 -78.51 -13.46
N ALA A 37 57.79 -79.18 -13.16
CA ALA A 37 57.78 -80.56 -12.69
C ALA A 37 56.74 -81.36 -13.48
N SER A 38 57.13 -82.54 -13.92
CA SER A 38 56.22 -83.53 -14.50
C SER A 38 55.98 -84.62 -13.45
N PRO A 39 54.78 -84.70 -12.85
CA PRO A 39 54.39 -85.77 -11.97
C PRO A 39 54.44 -87.12 -12.71
N GLY A 40 54.94 -88.16 -12.05
CA GLY A 40 54.93 -89.52 -12.61
C GLY A 40 53.53 -90.15 -12.63
N GLU A 41 53.43 -91.43 -13.01
CA GLU A 41 52.16 -92.20 -13.13
C GLU A 41 51.24 -92.15 -11.89
N THR A 42 51.75 -91.78 -10.72
CA THR A 42 50.99 -91.64 -9.47
C THR A 42 50.57 -90.19 -9.14
N GLY A 43 50.79 -89.22 -10.04
CA GLY A 43 50.54 -87.79 -9.80
C GLY A 43 51.49 -87.14 -8.79
N SER A 44 52.56 -87.83 -8.41
CA SER A 44 53.55 -87.34 -7.43
C SER A 44 54.53 -86.37 -8.07
N TYR A 45 54.67 -85.18 -7.51
CA TYR A 45 55.64 -84.17 -7.94
C TYR A 45 56.50 -83.69 -6.77
N ALA A 46 57.74 -83.33 -7.09
CA ALA A 46 58.65 -82.69 -6.15
C ALA A 46 59.42 -81.60 -6.87
N LEU A 47 59.29 -80.37 -6.39
CA LEU A 47 59.94 -79.22 -6.96
C LEU A 47 60.65 -78.43 -5.85
N GLN A 48 61.96 -78.23 -6.03
CA GLN A 48 62.71 -77.29 -5.23
C GLN A 48 62.52 -75.91 -5.83
N VAL A 49 61.77 -75.06 -5.10
CA VAL A 49 61.44 -73.70 -5.51
C VAL A 49 62.08 -72.77 -4.48
N GLU A 50 62.84 -71.79 -4.97
CA GLU A 50 63.42 -70.73 -4.16
C GLU A 50 62.33 -69.77 -3.62
N PRO A 51 62.63 -68.96 -2.60
CA PRO A 51 61.65 -68.00 -2.07
C PRO A 51 61.29 -66.89 -3.09
N GLY A 52 60.00 -66.68 -3.29
CA GLY A 52 59.45 -65.71 -4.24
C GLY A 52 57.95 -65.84 -4.45
N ASP A 53 57.38 -64.95 -5.26
CA ASP A 53 55.99 -65.02 -5.71
C ASP A 53 55.92 -65.66 -7.09
N TYR A 54 55.08 -66.66 -7.24
CA TYR A 54 54.97 -67.47 -8.45
C TYR A 54 53.53 -67.58 -8.91
N ALA A 55 53.30 -67.39 -10.20
CA ALA A 55 52.09 -67.81 -10.87
C ALA A 55 52.20 -69.29 -11.21
N VAL A 56 51.21 -70.07 -10.80
CA VAL A 56 51.14 -71.51 -11.04
C VAL A 56 50.27 -71.76 -12.26
N THR A 57 50.80 -72.49 -13.24
CA THR A 57 50.08 -72.93 -14.45
C THR A 57 50.18 -74.45 -14.57
N LEU A 58 49.07 -75.11 -14.83
CA LEU A 58 49.01 -76.55 -15.05
C LEU A 58 48.80 -76.85 -16.53
N HIS A 59 49.56 -77.79 -17.06
CA HIS A 59 49.47 -78.28 -18.43
C HIS A 59 49.09 -79.77 -18.39
N VAL A 60 47.84 -80.08 -18.69
CA VAL A 60 47.33 -81.46 -18.72
C VAL A 60 47.28 -81.93 -20.18
N GLU A 61 47.62 -83.19 -20.46
CA GLU A 61 47.50 -83.78 -21.80
C GLU A 61 46.05 -83.63 -22.30
N ASP A 62 45.88 -83.21 -23.56
CA ASP A 62 44.62 -82.83 -24.21
C ASP A 62 43.91 -81.54 -23.71
N TYR A 63 44.46 -80.79 -22.75
CA TYR A 63 43.88 -79.52 -22.27
C TYR A 63 44.82 -78.31 -22.45
N PRO A 64 44.28 -77.11 -22.71
CA PRO A 64 45.09 -75.89 -22.76
C PRO A 64 45.70 -75.58 -21.38
N PRO A 65 46.89 -74.94 -21.33
CA PRO A 65 47.51 -74.54 -20.07
C PRO A 65 46.57 -73.65 -19.25
N ALA A 66 46.33 -74.01 -17.99
CA ALA A 66 45.41 -73.31 -17.10
C ALA A 66 46.17 -72.69 -15.93
N HIS A 67 46.04 -71.38 -15.74
CA HIS A 67 46.54 -70.70 -14.56
C HIS A 67 45.64 -71.01 -13.36
N VAL A 68 46.21 -71.59 -12.30
CA VAL A 68 45.46 -72.09 -11.14
C VAL A 68 45.59 -71.22 -9.89
N GLY A 69 46.42 -70.19 -9.95
CA GLY A 69 46.54 -69.17 -8.89
C GLY A 69 47.98 -68.75 -8.64
N ASP A 70 48.13 -67.80 -7.73
CA ASP A 70 49.42 -67.26 -7.31
C ASP A 70 49.79 -67.80 -5.94
N ILE A 71 51.05 -68.18 -5.77
CA ILE A 71 51.60 -68.62 -4.49
C ILE A 71 52.75 -67.72 -4.04
N ALA A 72 52.89 -67.58 -2.72
CA ALA A 72 54.05 -66.96 -2.11
C ALA A 72 54.86 -68.02 -1.34
N VAL A 73 56.11 -68.22 -1.74
CA VAL A 73 57.06 -69.11 -1.07
C VAL A 73 58.03 -68.24 -0.27
N TYR A 74 58.07 -68.43 1.04
CA TYR A 74 58.98 -67.71 1.94
C TYR A 74 60.15 -68.62 2.38
N THR A 75 61.24 -68.03 2.86
CA THR A 75 62.42 -68.77 3.37
C THR A 75 62.11 -69.70 4.54
N ASP A 76 61.08 -69.38 5.32
CA ASP A 76 60.58 -70.12 6.48
C ASP A 76 59.35 -70.96 6.16
N SER A 77 58.92 -71.03 4.89
CA SER A 77 57.78 -71.84 4.50
C SER A 77 58.09 -73.33 4.71
N ALA A 78 57.24 -74.00 5.49
CA ALA A 78 57.33 -75.44 5.69
C ALA A 78 57.12 -76.19 4.35
N PRO A 79 57.77 -77.35 4.16
CA PRO A 79 57.47 -78.21 3.01
C PRO A 79 55.98 -78.59 2.99
N GLY A 80 55.31 -78.30 1.89
CA GLY A 80 53.88 -78.55 1.71
C GLY A 80 53.51 -78.86 0.26
N THR A 81 52.23 -79.20 0.06
CA THR A 81 51.65 -79.44 -1.26
C THR A 81 51.33 -78.11 -1.96
N LEU A 82 51.17 -78.13 -3.27
CA LEU A 82 50.88 -76.95 -4.09
C LEU A 82 49.53 -76.34 -3.69
N ASN A 83 48.58 -77.20 -3.31
CA ASN A 83 47.29 -76.79 -2.79
C ASN A 83 47.40 -76.04 -1.45
N ASP A 84 48.35 -76.41 -0.59
CA ASP A 84 48.58 -75.71 0.68
C ASP A 84 49.10 -74.28 0.45
N PHE A 85 49.94 -74.08 -0.56
CA PHE A 85 50.44 -72.76 -0.94
C PHE A 85 49.39 -71.93 -1.69
N LEU A 86 48.54 -72.54 -2.53
CA LEU A 86 47.44 -71.86 -3.22
C LEU A 86 46.30 -71.46 -2.26
N GLY A 87 46.15 -72.16 -1.14
CA GLY A 87 45.17 -71.84 -0.10
C GLY A 87 45.67 -70.84 0.96
N ALA A 88 46.94 -70.44 0.92
CA ALA A 88 47.48 -69.49 1.88
C ALA A 88 46.98 -68.06 1.57
N PRO A 89 46.52 -67.28 2.58
CA PRO A 89 46.04 -65.93 2.36
C PRO A 89 47.14 -65.03 1.78
N GLY A 90 46.83 -64.29 0.73
CA GLY A 90 47.78 -63.43 0.03
C GLY A 90 48.04 -62.11 0.77
N VAL A 91 49.11 -61.40 0.39
CA VAL A 91 49.50 -60.11 1.01
C VAL A 91 48.40 -59.03 0.91
N ALA A 92 47.46 -59.16 -0.03
CA ALA A 92 46.30 -58.29 -0.16
C ALA A 92 45.27 -58.46 0.98
N ASP A 93 45.24 -59.63 1.64
CA ASP A 93 44.41 -59.91 2.82
C ASP A 93 45.01 -59.34 4.11
N LEU A 94 46.22 -58.77 4.07
CA LEU A 94 46.94 -58.25 5.24
C LEU A 94 46.64 -56.77 5.58
N ARG A 95 45.63 -56.11 5.00
CA ARG A 95 45.17 -54.81 5.56
C ARG A 95 44.61 -55.07 6.96
N PRO A 96 45.27 -54.63 8.04
CA PRO A 96 44.81 -54.98 9.38
C PRO A 96 43.44 -54.34 9.64
N GLU A 97 42.48 -55.10 10.15
CA GLU A 97 41.14 -54.61 10.53
C GLU A 97 41.20 -53.33 11.40
N ALA A 98 42.24 -53.19 12.22
CA ALA A 98 42.49 -51.99 13.02
C ALA A 98 42.62 -50.70 12.18
N LEU A 99 43.24 -50.77 11.00
CA LEU A 99 43.41 -49.62 10.12
C LEU A 99 42.08 -49.22 9.47
N ARG A 100 41.27 -50.21 9.05
CA ARG A 100 39.93 -49.97 8.51
C ARG A 100 39.00 -49.30 9.54
N ARG A 101 39.02 -49.76 10.79
CA ARG A 101 38.24 -49.13 11.89
C ARG A 101 38.70 -47.71 12.19
N PHE A 102 40.00 -47.45 12.11
CA PHE A 102 40.54 -46.10 12.30
C PHE A 102 40.12 -45.14 11.18
N GLU A 103 40.14 -45.60 9.93
CA GLU A 103 39.64 -44.83 8.79
C GLU A 103 38.14 -44.51 8.91
N GLU A 104 37.32 -45.49 9.34
CA GLU A 104 35.89 -45.28 9.64
C GLU A 104 35.69 -44.22 10.73
N MET A 105 36.43 -44.32 11.84
CA MET A 105 36.35 -43.35 12.94
C MET A 105 36.78 -41.94 12.51
N LEU A 106 37.80 -41.81 11.66
CA LEU A 106 38.21 -40.51 11.10
C LEU A 106 37.14 -39.94 10.16
N ALA A 107 36.47 -40.78 9.38
CA ALA A 107 35.37 -40.35 8.51
C ALA A 107 34.17 -39.84 9.33
N GLU A 108 33.78 -40.56 10.38
CA GLU A 108 32.72 -40.14 11.29
C GLU A 108 33.09 -38.86 12.04
N THR A 109 34.34 -38.73 12.50
CA THR A 109 34.83 -37.51 13.13
C THR A 109 34.74 -36.30 12.19
N ARG A 110 35.14 -36.47 10.93
CA ARG A 110 35.02 -35.40 9.91
C ARG A 110 33.56 -35.01 9.69
N GLN A 111 32.68 -35.98 9.54
CA GLN A 111 31.24 -35.74 9.37
C GLN A 111 30.64 -35.01 10.59
N ASN A 112 31.01 -35.41 11.81
CA ASN A 112 30.53 -34.77 13.03
C ASN A 112 31.03 -33.34 13.18
N VAL A 113 32.29 -33.06 12.83
CA VAL A 113 32.84 -31.70 12.83
C VAL A 113 32.12 -30.82 11.79
N GLU A 114 31.87 -31.35 10.59
CA GLU A 114 31.17 -30.63 9.54
C GLU A 114 29.70 -30.35 9.92
N ALA A 115 29.00 -31.34 10.49
CA ALA A 115 27.65 -31.18 11.01
C ALA A 115 27.59 -30.16 12.16
N THR A 116 28.60 -30.13 13.03
CA THR A 116 28.72 -29.15 14.11
C THR A 116 28.93 -27.74 13.55
N SER A 117 29.78 -27.59 12.53
CA SER A 117 30.00 -26.30 11.86
C SER A 117 28.72 -25.78 11.19
N GLN A 118 28.01 -26.64 10.45
CA GLN A 118 26.72 -26.29 9.85
C GLN A 118 25.68 -25.90 10.91
N SER A 119 25.65 -26.61 12.04
CA SER A 119 24.76 -26.30 13.16
C SER A 119 25.07 -24.94 13.79
N ALA A 120 26.35 -24.60 13.96
CA ALA A 120 26.76 -23.29 14.47
C ALA A 120 26.34 -22.14 13.51
N GLU A 121 26.52 -22.33 12.20
CA GLU A 121 26.07 -21.36 11.20
C GLU A 121 24.54 -21.21 11.16
N ALA A 122 23.80 -22.32 11.29
CA ALA A 122 22.36 -22.29 11.41
C ALA A 122 21.89 -21.54 12.67
N ALA A 123 22.57 -21.75 13.81
CA ALA A 123 22.28 -21.04 15.04
C ALA A 123 22.49 -19.52 14.90
N LYS A 124 23.59 -19.10 14.26
CA LYS A 124 23.89 -17.69 14.00
C LYS A 124 22.88 -17.02 13.05
N LYS A 125 22.44 -17.75 12.02
CA LYS A 125 21.33 -17.30 11.14
C LYS A 125 20.03 -17.16 11.93
N SER A 126 19.73 -18.12 12.79
CA SER A 126 18.54 -18.09 13.65
C SER A 126 18.56 -16.90 14.62
N GLU A 127 19.71 -16.58 15.22
CA GLU A 127 19.88 -15.40 16.07
C GLU A 127 19.59 -14.11 15.30
N THR A 128 20.13 -13.98 14.08
CA THR A 128 19.90 -12.83 13.20
C THR A 128 18.43 -12.69 12.81
N ALA A 129 17.77 -13.81 12.50
CA ALA A 129 16.35 -13.85 12.19
C ALA A 129 15.49 -13.46 13.40
N ALA A 130 15.84 -13.90 14.61
CA ALA A 130 15.17 -13.53 15.84
C ALA A 130 15.30 -12.03 16.14
N ALA A 131 16.50 -11.45 15.96
CA ALA A 131 16.74 -10.02 16.11
C ALA A 131 15.90 -9.19 15.10
N SER A 132 15.86 -9.64 13.85
CA SER A 132 15.03 -9.02 12.80
C SER A 132 13.54 -9.09 13.13
N SER A 133 13.07 -10.24 13.63
CA SER A 133 11.68 -10.44 14.05
C SER A 133 11.30 -9.55 15.24
N LYS A 134 12.20 -9.37 16.21
CA LYS A 134 12.02 -8.45 17.33
C LYS A 134 11.86 -7.01 16.86
N ASN A 135 12.68 -6.58 15.90
CA ASN A 135 12.58 -5.23 15.32
C ASN A 135 11.27 -5.04 14.56
N ALA A 136 10.87 -6.02 13.74
CA ALA A 136 9.61 -6.00 13.02
C ALA A 136 8.41 -5.92 13.97
N ALA A 137 8.42 -6.66 15.09
CA ALA A 137 7.41 -6.57 16.12
C ALA A 137 7.34 -5.16 16.75
N LYS A 138 8.50 -4.53 17.02
CA LYS A 138 8.54 -3.18 17.58
C LYS A 138 8.01 -2.12 16.60
N THR A 139 8.30 -2.28 15.31
CA THR A 139 7.71 -1.45 14.25
C THR A 139 6.20 -1.65 14.18
N SER A 140 5.72 -2.88 14.27
CA SER A 140 4.28 -3.19 14.25
C SER A 140 3.53 -2.60 15.45
N GLU A 141 4.13 -2.64 16.63
CA GLU A 141 3.61 -1.97 17.83
C GLU A 141 3.48 -0.45 17.62
N THR A 142 4.51 0.18 17.04
CA THR A 142 4.50 1.62 16.72
C THR A 142 3.41 1.97 15.71
N ASN A 143 3.28 1.17 14.65
CA ASN A 143 2.26 1.36 13.62
C ASN A 143 0.86 1.23 14.22
N SER A 144 0.63 0.24 15.09
CA SER A 144 -0.65 0.05 15.77
C SER A 144 -1.01 1.26 16.66
N ALA A 145 -0.05 1.80 17.40
CA ALA A 145 -0.25 3.00 18.20
C ALA A 145 -0.57 4.23 17.33
N ASN A 146 0.09 4.39 16.18
CA ASN A 146 -0.18 5.47 15.24
C ASN A 146 -1.58 5.35 14.62
N SER A 147 -1.98 4.14 14.23
CA SER A 147 -3.33 3.86 13.72
C SER A 147 -4.40 4.17 14.77
N ALA A 148 -4.17 3.84 16.04
CA ALA A 148 -5.09 4.20 17.14
C ALA A 148 -5.22 5.72 17.31
N LYS A 149 -4.11 6.47 17.24
CA LYS A 149 -4.12 7.94 17.29
C LYS A 149 -4.88 8.55 16.10
N ALA A 150 -4.66 8.03 14.90
CA ALA A 150 -5.37 8.47 13.70
C ALA A 150 -6.87 8.23 13.82
N ALA A 151 -7.29 7.06 14.31
CA ALA A 151 -8.70 6.75 14.55
C ALA A 151 -9.35 7.71 15.56
N ALA A 152 -8.66 8.01 16.68
CA ALA A 152 -9.16 8.97 17.67
C ALA A 152 -9.29 10.40 17.10
N ALA A 153 -8.35 10.83 16.27
CA ALA A 153 -8.42 12.10 15.56
C ALA A 153 -9.62 12.14 14.59
N SER A 154 -9.85 11.06 13.83
CA SER A 154 -11.00 10.95 12.94
C SER A 154 -12.34 10.97 13.68
N GLN A 155 -12.43 10.34 14.86
CA GLN A 155 -13.64 10.42 15.71
C GLN A 155 -13.91 11.86 16.16
N THR A 156 -12.87 12.59 16.59
CA THR A 156 -12.98 13.99 17.01
C THR A 156 -13.43 14.90 15.86
N ALA A 157 -12.85 14.71 14.67
CA ALA A 157 -13.23 15.44 13.47
C ALA A 157 -14.70 15.17 13.09
N SER A 158 -15.13 13.90 13.15
CA SER A 158 -16.52 13.52 12.89
C SER A 158 -17.52 14.18 13.86
N ALA A 159 -17.20 14.18 15.17
CA ALA A 159 -18.02 14.85 16.17
C ALA A 159 -18.12 16.37 15.94
N THR A 160 -17.01 16.99 15.52
CA THR A 160 -16.97 18.41 15.17
C THR A 160 -17.85 18.70 13.94
N SER A 161 -17.75 17.88 12.90
CA SER A 161 -18.60 17.98 11.70
C SER A 161 -20.08 17.79 12.03
N ALA A 162 -20.44 16.85 12.91
CA ALA A 162 -21.82 16.66 13.36
C ALA A 162 -22.36 17.91 14.08
N THR A 163 -21.54 18.53 14.93
CA THR A 163 -21.89 19.78 15.62
C THR A 163 -22.09 20.93 14.63
N ALA A 164 -21.19 21.07 13.65
CA ALA A 164 -21.30 22.07 12.60
C ALA A 164 -22.56 21.88 11.74
N ALA A 165 -22.91 20.64 11.41
CA ALA A 165 -24.14 20.31 10.68
C ALA A 165 -25.39 20.71 11.48
N LYS A 166 -25.43 20.42 12.80
CA LYS A 166 -26.57 20.83 13.65
C LYS A 166 -26.72 22.35 13.74
N LYS A 167 -25.60 23.07 13.81
CA LYS A 167 -25.59 24.55 13.75
C LYS A 167 -26.11 25.06 12.40
N SER A 168 -25.71 24.43 11.29
CA SER A 168 -26.19 24.77 9.95
C SER A 168 -27.70 24.56 9.82
N GLU A 169 -28.23 23.45 10.33
CA GLU A 169 -29.67 23.17 10.38
C GLU A 169 -30.44 24.26 11.15
N THR A 170 -29.90 24.69 12.30
CA THR A 170 -30.48 25.77 13.11
C THR A 170 -30.51 27.09 12.33
N ASN A 171 -29.41 27.44 11.68
CA ASN A 171 -29.31 28.65 10.87
C ASN A 171 -30.27 28.60 9.67
N ALA A 172 -30.42 27.45 9.01
CA ALA A 172 -31.38 27.28 7.93
C ALA A 172 -32.81 27.51 8.40
N LYS A 173 -33.18 27.02 9.59
CA LYS A 173 -34.51 27.24 10.17
C LYS A 173 -34.75 28.71 10.54
N ALA A 174 -33.72 29.39 11.06
CA ALA A 174 -33.77 30.82 11.33
C ALA A 174 -33.99 31.62 10.03
N SER A 175 -33.27 31.29 8.96
CA SER A 175 -33.44 31.90 7.64
C SER A 175 -34.83 31.66 7.04
N GLU A 176 -35.38 30.44 7.18
CA GLU A 176 -36.75 30.14 6.76
C GLU A 176 -37.77 31.04 7.49
N THR A 177 -37.57 31.25 8.79
CA THR A 177 -38.44 32.11 9.60
C THR A 177 -38.32 33.57 9.17
N ALA A 178 -37.11 34.08 8.96
CA ALA A 178 -36.87 35.43 8.48
C ALA A 178 -37.48 35.68 7.08
N ALA A 179 -37.45 34.69 6.20
CA ALA A 179 -38.09 34.76 4.89
C ALA A 179 -39.61 34.89 5.01
N LYS A 180 -40.26 34.10 5.87
CA LYS A 180 -41.72 34.19 6.12
C LYS A 180 -42.13 35.55 6.70
N SER A 181 -41.34 36.09 7.62
CA SER A 181 -41.56 37.44 8.14
C SER A 181 -41.43 38.50 7.04
N SER A 182 -40.44 38.35 6.15
CA SER A 182 -40.24 39.27 5.02
C SER A 182 -41.40 39.21 4.03
N GLU A 183 -41.94 38.03 3.74
CA GLU A 183 -43.14 37.84 2.93
C GLU A 183 -44.36 38.55 3.53
N THR A 184 -44.55 38.42 4.84
CA THR A 184 -45.63 39.09 5.59
C THR A 184 -45.51 40.61 5.51
N ASN A 185 -44.29 41.13 5.69
CA ASN A 185 -44.01 42.56 5.57
C ASN A 185 -44.26 43.08 4.15
N ALA A 186 -43.86 42.33 3.12
CA ALA A 186 -44.10 42.68 1.73
C ALA A 186 -45.61 42.78 1.42
N LYS A 187 -46.42 41.83 1.91
CA LYS A 187 -47.89 41.86 1.76
C LYS A 187 -48.53 43.05 2.50
N SER A 188 -48.00 43.39 3.67
CA SER A 188 -48.43 44.56 4.43
C SER A 188 -48.12 45.85 3.67
N SER A 189 -46.91 45.99 3.13
CA SER A 189 -46.51 47.12 2.28
C SER A 189 -47.36 47.24 1.01
N GLN A 190 -47.71 46.13 0.36
CA GLN A 190 -48.62 46.12 -0.78
C GLN A 190 -50.01 46.67 -0.41
N THR A 191 -50.53 46.28 0.76
CA THR A 191 -51.82 46.75 1.28
C THR A 191 -51.79 48.25 1.59
N ALA A 192 -50.70 48.72 2.22
CA ALA A 192 -50.50 50.14 2.50
C ALA A 192 -50.42 50.96 1.20
N ALA A 193 -49.69 50.48 0.18
CA ALA A 193 -49.60 51.14 -1.12
C ALA A 193 -50.98 51.26 -1.80
N LYS A 194 -51.79 50.21 -1.78
CA LYS A 194 -53.16 50.22 -2.34
C LYS A 194 -54.09 51.18 -1.60
N THR A 195 -53.92 51.30 -0.29
CA THR A 195 -54.63 52.29 0.54
C THR A 195 -54.23 53.71 0.14
N SER A 196 -52.93 53.98 -0.01
CA SER A 196 -52.44 55.28 -0.48
C SER A 196 -52.94 55.64 -1.87
N GLU A 197 -53.01 54.68 -2.80
CA GLU A 197 -53.58 54.88 -4.14
C GLU A 197 -55.07 55.32 -4.06
N THR A 198 -55.84 54.67 -3.18
CA THR A 198 -57.26 55.00 -2.95
C THR A 198 -57.41 56.41 -2.37
N ASN A 199 -56.58 56.76 -1.39
CA ASN A 199 -56.59 58.09 -0.77
C ASN A 199 -56.20 59.20 -1.77
N ALA A 200 -55.26 58.92 -2.69
CA ALA A 200 -54.87 59.85 -3.73
C ALA A 200 -56.04 60.14 -4.70
N LYS A 201 -56.75 59.10 -5.15
CA LYS A 201 -57.97 59.23 -5.99
C LYS A 201 -59.08 60.00 -5.28
N ALA A 202 -59.28 59.76 -4.00
CA ALA A 202 -60.23 60.53 -3.19
C ALA A 202 -59.84 62.01 -3.12
N SER A 203 -58.56 62.30 -2.90
CA SER A 203 -58.03 63.67 -2.86
C SER A 203 -58.16 64.39 -4.21
N GLU A 204 -57.90 63.68 -5.32
CA GLU A 204 -58.12 64.19 -6.68
C GLU A 204 -59.58 64.59 -6.89
N THR A 205 -60.53 63.76 -6.44
CA THR A 205 -61.97 64.06 -6.51
C THR A 205 -62.32 65.32 -5.71
N VAL A 206 -61.80 65.46 -4.49
CA VAL A 206 -61.99 66.65 -3.65
C VAL A 206 -61.44 67.90 -4.32
N ALA A 207 -60.26 67.82 -4.94
CA ALA A 207 -59.65 68.94 -5.66
C ALA A 207 -60.51 69.38 -6.87
N VAL A 208 -61.01 68.43 -7.66
CA VAL A 208 -61.90 68.72 -8.81
C VAL A 208 -63.18 69.40 -8.34
N ASN A 209 -63.81 68.90 -7.29
CA ASN A 209 -65.01 69.50 -6.72
C ASN A 209 -64.76 70.91 -6.20
N SER A 210 -63.61 71.14 -5.54
CA SER A 210 -63.22 72.46 -5.06
C SER A 210 -62.99 73.44 -6.20
N ALA A 211 -62.34 73.01 -7.28
CA ALA A 211 -62.16 73.83 -8.49
C ALA A 211 -63.52 74.20 -9.12
N LYS A 212 -64.46 73.26 -9.19
CA LYS A 212 -65.82 73.51 -9.69
C LYS A 212 -66.57 74.51 -8.81
N ALA A 213 -66.47 74.39 -7.49
CA ALA A 213 -67.07 75.34 -6.56
C ALA A 213 -66.46 76.74 -6.71
N ALA A 214 -65.14 76.85 -6.85
CA ALA A 214 -64.47 78.13 -7.09
C ALA A 214 -64.93 78.80 -8.41
N ALA A 215 -65.06 78.02 -9.49
CA ALA A 215 -65.58 78.52 -10.76
C ALA A 215 -67.03 79.04 -10.63
N ALA A 216 -67.89 78.31 -9.91
CA ALA A 216 -69.26 78.75 -9.64
C ALA A 216 -69.30 80.05 -8.83
N SER A 217 -68.46 80.18 -7.80
CA SER A 217 -68.31 81.42 -7.03
C SER A 217 -67.84 82.59 -7.89
N GLN A 218 -66.89 82.35 -8.80
CA GLN A 218 -66.43 83.38 -9.74
C GLN A 218 -67.56 83.85 -10.67
N SER A 219 -68.36 82.92 -11.21
CA SER A 219 -69.53 83.27 -12.02
C SER A 219 -70.58 84.07 -11.23
N ALA A 220 -70.86 83.68 -9.99
CA ALA A 220 -71.80 84.39 -9.12
C ALA A 220 -71.32 85.82 -8.78
N ALA A 221 -70.02 85.99 -8.51
CA ALA A 221 -69.42 87.30 -8.29
C ALA A 221 -69.53 88.19 -9.54
N LYS A 222 -69.30 87.62 -10.73
CA LYS A 222 -69.44 88.35 -12.00
C LYS A 222 -70.88 88.81 -12.25
N ALA A 223 -71.85 87.92 -12.03
CA ALA A 223 -73.27 88.28 -12.13
C ALA A 223 -73.67 89.39 -11.14
N SER A 224 -73.10 89.37 -9.93
CA SER A 224 -73.33 90.41 -8.92
C SER A 224 -72.70 91.75 -9.32
N GLU A 225 -71.49 91.74 -9.89
CA GLU A 225 -70.83 92.92 -10.47
C GLU A 225 -71.67 93.52 -11.61
N ASP A 226 -72.17 92.68 -12.52
CA ASP A 226 -72.97 93.12 -13.65
C ASP A 226 -74.33 93.69 -13.20
N ALA A 227 -74.99 93.06 -12.23
CA ALA A 227 -76.22 93.61 -11.63
C ALA A 227 -75.97 94.95 -10.92
N ALA A 228 -74.85 95.10 -10.21
CA ALA A 228 -74.48 96.37 -9.58
C ALA A 228 -74.23 97.47 -10.63
N ARG A 229 -73.61 97.14 -11.77
CA ARG A 229 -73.44 98.06 -12.90
C ARG A 229 -74.78 98.52 -13.46
N GLU A 230 -75.70 97.58 -13.72
CA GLU A 230 -77.05 97.89 -14.21
C GLU A 230 -77.83 98.79 -13.25
N TYR A 231 -77.77 98.50 -11.94
CA TYR A 231 -78.35 99.37 -10.91
C TYR A 231 -77.75 100.79 -10.92
N ALA A 232 -76.43 100.91 -11.06
CA ALA A 232 -75.77 102.22 -11.12
C ALA A 232 -76.21 103.01 -12.36
N GLU A 233 -76.32 102.37 -13.52
CA GLU A 233 -76.80 102.98 -14.76
C GLU A 233 -78.24 103.50 -14.62
N GLN A 234 -79.16 102.70 -14.05
CA GLN A 234 -80.55 103.12 -13.79
C GLN A 234 -80.65 104.32 -12.83
N THR A 235 -79.77 104.41 -11.83
CA THR A 235 -79.73 105.55 -10.89
C THR A 235 -79.05 106.81 -11.46
N ALA A 236 -78.30 106.70 -12.57
CA ALA A 236 -77.64 107.83 -13.22
C ALA A 236 -78.57 108.61 -14.18
N GLU A 237 -79.61 107.96 -14.72
CA GLU A 237 -80.52 108.59 -15.68
C GLU A 237 -81.34 109.79 -15.15
N PRO A 238 -81.81 109.85 -13.88
CA PRO A 238 -82.53 111.03 -13.40
C PRO A 238 -81.63 112.25 -13.08
N TYR A 239 -80.30 112.13 -13.13
CA TYR A 239 -79.37 113.22 -12.71
C TYR A 239 -78.45 113.77 -13.81
N ALA A 240 -78.39 113.16 -15.00
CA ALA A 240 -77.52 113.61 -16.08
C ALA A 240 -77.85 115.02 -16.64
N ASN A 241 -79.02 115.58 -16.34
CA ASN A 241 -79.48 116.88 -16.85
C ASN A 241 -79.75 117.95 -15.76
N ILE A 242 -79.31 117.77 -14.50
CA ILE A 242 -79.67 118.69 -13.40
C ILE A 242 -78.48 119.33 -12.66
N VAL A 243 -77.22 118.95 -12.94
CA VAL A 243 -76.06 119.52 -12.24
C VAL A 243 -75.34 120.59 -13.09
N PRO A 244 -75.40 121.90 -12.74
CA PRO A 244 -74.50 122.91 -13.33
C PRO A 244 -73.04 122.65 -12.93
N PRO A 245 -72.02 123.14 -13.67
CA PRO A 245 -70.62 122.88 -13.36
C PRO A 245 -70.30 123.34 -11.93
N LEU A 246 -69.76 122.41 -11.12
CA LEU A 246 -69.30 122.73 -9.77
C LEU A 246 -68.12 123.72 -9.86
N PRO A 247 -68.04 124.73 -8.98
CA PRO A 247 -66.86 125.58 -8.88
C PRO A 247 -65.65 124.75 -8.44
N ASP A 248 -64.46 125.08 -8.95
CA ASP A 248 -63.21 124.46 -8.54
C ASP A 248 -63.01 124.59 -7.03
N VAL A 249 -63.26 123.51 -6.30
CA VAL A 249 -62.93 123.38 -4.88
C VAL A 249 -61.72 122.44 -4.78
N TRP A 250 -60.55 123.04 -4.54
CA TRP A 250 -59.34 122.32 -4.18
C TRP A 250 -59.52 121.67 -2.79
N ILE A 251 -59.65 120.35 -2.77
CA ILE A 251 -59.63 119.54 -1.54
C ILE A 251 -58.24 118.89 -1.47
N PRO A 252 -57.43 119.14 -0.42
CA PRO A 252 -56.17 118.44 -0.27
C PRO A 252 -56.47 116.95 0.01
N PHE A 253 -56.07 116.07 -0.92
CA PHE A 253 -56.06 114.65 -0.64
C PHE A 253 -55.03 114.39 0.46
N ASN A 254 -55.54 114.09 1.65
CA ASN A 254 -54.75 113.49 2.72
C ASN A 254 -54.41 112.06 2.29
N ASP A 255 -53.28 111.94 1.60
CA ASP A 255 -52.64 110.70 1.19
C ASP A 255 -52.18 109.93 2.43
N SER A 256 -53.03 109.03 2.93
CA SER A 256 -52.67 108.10 4.01
C SER A 256 -53.59 106.89 4.00
N LEU A 257 -53.34 105.95 3.09
CA LEU A 257 -53.73 104.55 3.26
C LEU A 257 -52.45 103.72 3.27
N ASP A 258 -51.80 103.76 4.44
CA ASP A 258 -50.70 102.89 4.78
C ASP A 258 -51.11 101.43 4.63
N MET A 259 -50.29 100.71 3.87
CA MET A 259 -50.39 99.32 3.52
C MET A 259 -50.11 98.46 4.77
N ILE A 260 -51.14 97.91 5.42
CA ILE A 260 -50.98 96.84 6.42
C ILE A 260 -50.46 95.60 5.70
N THR A 261 -49.14 95.43 5.71
CA THR A 261 -48.47 94.19 5.34
C THR A 261 -48.40 93.30 6.57
N GLY A 262 -49.15 92.20 6.52
CA GLY A 262 -49.11 91.13 7.51
C GLY A 262 -47.80 90.35 7.41
N TYR A 263 -47.01 90.46 8.46
CA TYR A 263 -45.92 89.59 8.96
C TYR A 263 -45.90 88.13 8.46
N SER A 264 -44.73 87.67 7.99
CA SER A 264 -44.37 86.25 7.81
C SER A 264 -43.47 85.76 8.95
N PRO A 265 -43.74 84.64 9.66
CA PRO A 265 -42.79 84.06 10.59
C PRO A 265 -41.87 83.04 9.91
N GLY A 266 -40.58 83.14 10.23
CA GLY A 266 -39.48 82.40 9.62
C GLY A 266 -39.40 80.90 9.94
N TYR A 267 -38.78 80.17 9.01
CA TYR A 267 -38.45 78.76 9.12
C TYR A 267 -37.32 78.51 10.13
N LYS A 268 -37.60 77.67 11.13
CA LYS A 268 -36.59 76.99 11.96
C LYS A 268 -35.98 75.84 11.13
N LYS A 269 -34.67 75.87 10.89
CA LYS A 269 -33.90 74.67 10.49
C LYS A 269 -33.67 73.80 11.73
N VAL A 270 -34.01 72.53 11.64
CA VAL A 270 -33.60 71.50 12.62
C VAL A 270 -32.48 70.67 11.97
N LYS A 271 -31.43 70.40 12.75
CA LYS A 271 -30.25 69.58 12.41
C LYS A 271 -30.61 68.11 12.26
#